data_AF-A0A916DXU4-F1
#
_entry.id   AF-A0A916DXU4-F1
#
_cell.length_a   1.000
_cell.length_b   1.000
_cell.length_c   1.000
_cell.angle_alpha   90.00
_cell.angle_beta   90.00
_cell.angle_gamma   90.00
#
_symmetry.space_group_name_H-M   'P 1'
#
loop_
_entity.id
_entity.type
_entity.pdbx_description
1 polymer ?
#
loop_
_entity_poly.entity_id
_entity_poly.type
_entity_poly.pdbx_seq_one_letter_code
_entity_poly.pdbx_strand_id
1 'polypeptide(L)'
;MVVFTHTNALAKDFQNDRKVKAQTWHSFFRWNGVGEWTLERMGEKKFPRVVIWDEVCTVPRHILGMFINYLLEQKCQVICCEDDAQPPPFFGEMPHSWLKEQADYYEEVLTDYRAKCPRLQELKKKMRQQNNRVQSDLFCEALPVTEK
;
A
#
# COMPACT_ATOMS: atom_id res chain seq x y z
N MET A 1 12.55 10.25 -8.74
CA MET A 1 11.45 9.58 -8.02
C MET A 1 11.09 8.30 -8.75
N VAL A 2 10.79 7.23 -8.00
CA VAL A 2 10.19 6.00 -8.53
C VAL A 2 9.06 5.58 -7.60
N VAL A 3 7.96 5.07 -8.17
CA VAL A 3 6.84 4.48 -7.43
C VAL A 3 7.02 2.96 -7.38
N PHE A 4 6.95 2.39 -6.19
CA PHE A 4 6.86 0.96 -5.97
C PHE A 4 5.41 0.54 -5.82
N THR A 5 5.03 -0.53 -6.51
CA THR A 5 3.68 -1.08 -6.48
C THR A 5 3.72 -2.58 -6.15
N HIS A 6 2.60 -3.12 -5.68
CA HIS A 6 2.50 -4.57 -5.42
C HIS A 6 2.39 -5.39 -6.72
N THR A 7 1.75 -4.86 -7.77
CA THR A 7 1.53 -5.56 -9.06
C THR A 7 2.11 -4.83 -10.27
N ASN A 8 2.45 -5.62 -11.30
CA ASN A 8 2.86 -5.13 -12.61
C ASN A 8 1.75 -4.34 -13.32
N ALA A 9 0.48 -4.70 -13.10
CA ALA A 9 -0.66 -3.99 -13.67
C ALA A 9 -0.71 -2.54 -13.16
N LEU A 10 -0.59 -2.35 -11.84
CA LEU A 10 -0.56 -1.03 -11.23
C LEU A 10 0.69 -0.24 -11.66
N ALA A 11 1.85 -0.88 -11.76
CA ALA A 11 3.05 -0.22 -12.29
C ALA A 11 2.83 0.30 -13.72
N LYS A 12 2.14 -0.47 -14.58
CA LYS A 12 1.81 -0.05 -15.95
C LYS A 12 0.81 1.10 -15.98
N ASP A 13 -0.20 1.13 -15.11
CA ASP A 13 -1.14 2.26 -14.94
C ASP A 13 -0.36 3.56 -14.62
N PHE A 14 0.53 3.52 -13.63
CA PHE A 14 1.37 4.66 -13.29
C PHE A 14 2.25 5.13 -14.45
N GLN A 15 2.84 4.20 -15.21
CA GLN A 15 3.68 4.52 -16.36
C GLN A 15 2.89 5.10 -17.54
N ASN A 16 1.77 4.47 -17.89
CA ASN A 16 1.04 4.76 -19.12
C ASN A 16 0.09 5.94 -18.94
N ASP A 17 -0.66 5.98 -17.85
CA ASP A 17 -1.75 6.94 -17.69
C ASP A 17 -1.30 8.14 -16.86
N ARG A 18 -0.48 7.90 -15.82
CA ARG A 18 0.01 8.96 -14.93
C ARG A 18 1.38 9.52 -15.33
N LYS A 19 2.06 8.89 -16.29
CA LYS A 19 3.40 9.26 -16.78
C LYS A 19 4.47 9.32 -15.68
N VAL A 20 4.36 8.46 -14.68
CA VAL A 20 5.31 8.34 -13.56
C VAL A 20 6.17 7.09 -13.70
N LYS A 21 7.46 7.18 -13.35
CA LYS A 21 8.32 5.99 -13.27
C LYS A 21 7.83 5.08 -12.14
N ALA A 22 7.34 3.90 -12.48
CA ALA A 22 6.89 2.91 -11.50
C ALA A 22 7.44 1.51 -11.83
N GLN A 23 7.53 0.64 -10.83
CA GLN A 23 7.82 -0.79 -11.01
C GLN A 23 7.39 -1.54 -9.76
N THR A 24 7.37 -2.87 -9.81
CA THR A 24 7.13 -3.65 -8.59
C THR A 24 8.34 -3.59 -7.66
N TRP A 25 8.08 -3.59 -6.36
CA TRP A 25 9.15 -3.67 -5.36
C TRP A 25 9.93 -4.98 -5.49
N HIS A 26 9.26 -6.10 -5.82
CA HIS A 26 9.91 -7.38 -6.13
C HIS A 26 10.99 -7.24 -7.22
N SER A 27 10.66 -6.61 -8.34
CA SER A 27 11.62 -6.37 -9.42
C SER A 27 12.72 -5.39 -9.01
N PHE A 28 12.41 -4.37 -8.21
CA PHE A 28 13.44 -3.45 -7.72
C PHE A 28 14.45 -4.17 -6.82
N PHE A 29 13.99 -4.92 -5.82
CA PHE A 29 14.83 -5.62 -4.86
C PHE A 29 15.40 -6.94 -5.38
N ARG A 30 15.03 -7.36 -6.60
CA ARG A 30 15.38 -8.66 -7.19
C ARG A 30 15.05 -9.82 -6.23
N TRP A 31 13.88 -9.73 -5.60
CA TRP A 31 13.39 -10.72 -4.64
C TRP A 31 12.15 -11.40 -5.20
N ASN A 32 12.14 -12.74 -5.13
CA ASN A 32 11.07 -13.60 -5.63
C ASN A 32 10.09 -14.05 -4.52
N GLY A 33 10.21 -13.48 -3.32
CA GLY A 33 9.40 -13.87 -2.16
C GLY A 33 9.89 -15.12 -1.42
N VAL A 34 11.01 -15.71 -1.83
CA VAL A 34 11.52 -16.97 -1.25
C VAL A 34 12.93 -16.78 -0.69
N GLY A 35 13.11 -17.20 0.56
CA GLY A 35 14.37 -17.13 1.28
C GLY A 35 14.77 -15.70 1.69
N GLU A 36 15.89 -15.60 2.39
CA GLU A 36 16.43 -14.31 2.81
C GLU A 36 16.89 -13.47 1.62
N TRP A 37 16.65 -12.18 1.72
CA TRP A 37 17.18 -11.20 0.79
C TRP A 37 18.58 -10.77 1.23
N THR A 38 19.53 -10.71 0.29
CA THR A 38 20.91 -10.30 0.55
C THR A 38 21.30 -9.12 -0.34
N LEU A 39 22.21 -8.28 0.16
CA LEU A 39 22.69 -7.08 -0.53
C LEU A 39 23.25 -7.37 -1.92
N GLU A 40 23.94 -8.51 -2.08
CA GLU A 40 24.55 -8.95 -3.34
C GLU A 40 23.54 -9.03 -4.49
N ARG A 41 22.26 -9.31 -4.20
CA ARG A 41 21.21 -9.40 -5.20
C ARG A 41 20.99 -8.08 -5.95
N MET A 42 21.26 -6.94 -5.31
CA MET A 42 21.04 -5.63 -5.93
C MET A 42 22.01 -5.37 -7.09
N GLY A 43 23.22 -5.92 -7.01
CA GLY A 43 24.32 -5.59 -7.93
C GLY A 43 24.59 -4.09 -8.01
N GLU A 44 25.31 -3.67 -9.06
CA GLU A 44 25.46 -2.24 -9.33
C GLU A 44 24.14 -1.64 -9.80
N LYS A 45 23.59 -0.71 -8.99
CA LYS A 45 22.32 -0.07 -9.26
C LYS A 45 22.34 1.39 -8.85
N LYS A 46 21.76 2.25 -9.68
CA LYS A 46 21.48 3.64 -9.31
C LYS A 46 20.22 3.72 -8.47
N PHE A 47 20.31 4.38 -7.32
CA PHE A 47 19.19 4.58 -6.41
C PHE A 47 18.47 5.91 -6.71
N PRO A 48 17.14 5.92 -6.70
CA PRO A 48 16.38 7.16 -6.80
C PRO A 48 16.51 7.96 -5.50
N ARG A 49 16.54 9.30 -5.59
CA ARG A 49 16.50 10.15 -4.39
C ARG A 49 15.21 10.02 -3.58
N VAL A 50 14.10 9.72 -4.25
CA VAL A 50 12.76 9.60 -3.63
C VAL A 50 12.11 8.31 -4.13
N VAL A 51 11.62 7.50 -3.19
CA VAL A 51 10.80 6.33 -3.41
C VAL A 51 9.42 6.60 -2.81
N ILE A 52 8.38 6.44 -3.61
CA ILE A 52 7.00 6.38 -3.10
C ILE A 52 6.59 4.91 -3.17
N TRP A 53 6.14 4.34 -2.07
CA TRP A 53 5.74 2.95 -2.02
C TRP A 53 4.23 2.89 -1.76
N ASP A 54 3.50 2.45 -2.78
CA ASP A 54 2.05 2.31 -2.76
C ASP A 54 1.64 0.92 -2.28
N GLU A 55 0.52 0.85 -1.57
CA GLU A 55 -0.06 -0.37 -0.99
C GLU A 55 0.90 -1.12 -0.04
N VAL A 56 1.63 -0.41 0.83
CA VAL A 56 2.63 -1.05 1.73
C VAL A 56 2.00 -1.99 2.76
N CYS A 57 0.70 -1.84 3.07
CA CYS A 57 -0.05 -2.75 3.92
C CYS A 57 -0.09 -4.19 3.38
N THR A 58 0.24 -4.40 2.10
CA THR A 58 0.32 -5.73 1.50
C THR A 58 1.67 -6.44 1.75
N VAL A 59 2.66 -5.74 2.31
CA VAL A 59 4.01 -6.26 2.56
C VAL A 59 4.16 -6.63 4.03
N PRO A 60 4.63 -7.85 4.37
CA PRO A 60 4.85 -8.24 5.77
C PRO A 60 5.85 -7.31 6.47
N ARG A 61 5.59 -6.94 7.73
CA ARG A 61 6.39 -5.99 8.51
C ARG A 61 7.89 -6.23 8.46
N HIS A 62 8.34 -7.47 8.70
CA HIS A 62 9.77 -7.80 8.72
C HIS A 62 10.45 -7.61 7.36
N ILE A 63 9.73 -7.90 6.26
CA ILE A 63 10.22 -7.68 4.88
C ILE A 63 10.26 -6.20 4.56
N LEU A 64 9.18 -5.48 4.91
CA LEU A 64 9.09 -4.05 4.68
C LEU A 64 10.20 -3.29 5.42
N GLY A 65 10.42 -3.61 6.70
CA GLY A 65 11.47 -3.00 7.51
C GLY A 65 12.88 -3.21 6.93
N MET A 66 13.18 -4.44 6.50
CA MET A 66 14.45 -4.74 5.83
C MET A 66 14.65 -3.85 4.58
N PHE A 67 13.64 -3.73 3.73
CA PHE A 67 13.75 -2.92 2.50
C PHE A 67 13.78 -1.41 2.75
N ILE A 68 12.99 -0.91 3.71
CA ILE A 68 13.03 0.51 4.09
C ILE A 68 14.41 0.87 4.64
N ASN A 69 14.96 0.07 5.56
CA ASN A 69 16.29 0.31 6.12
C ASN A 69 17.36 0.38 5.02
N TYR A 70 17.31 -0.57 4.08
CA TYR A 70 18.23 -0.54 2.95
C TYR A 70 18.06 0.71 2.07
N LEU A 71 16.84 1.15 1.77
CA LEU A 71 16.60 2.38 1.02
C LEU A 71 17.16 3.62 1.75
N LEU A 72 16.98 3.69 3.06
CA LEU A 72 17.49 4.78 3.91
C LEU A 72 19.02 4.80 3.93
N GLU A 73 19.68 3.64 4.02
CA GLU A 73 21.14 3.52 3.90
C GLU A 73 21.67 4.05 2.56
N GLN A 74 20.90 3.84 1.48
CA GLN A 74 21.18 4.39 0.15
C GLN A 74 20.80 5.88 0.01
N LYS A 75 20.46 6.56 1.13
CA LYS A 75 20.06 7.97 1.20
C LYS A 75 18.82 8.28 0.38
N CYS A 76 17.91 7.32 0.24
CA CYS A 76 16.61 7.54 -0.38
C CYS A 76 15.66 8.15 0.66
N GLN A 77 14.88 9.15 0.25
CA GLN A 77 13.66 9.51 0.96
C GLN A 77 12.57 8.50 0.61
N VAL A 78 11.91 7.94 1.62
CA VAL A 78 10.84 6.94 1.43
C VAL A 78 9.51 7.53 1.89
N ILE A 79 8.50 7.46 1.03
CA ILE A 79 7.12 7.85 1.33
C ILE A 79 6.27 6.59 1.20
N CYS A 80 5.64 6.17 2.30
CA CYS A 80 4.79 5.00 2.33
C CYS A 80 3.31 5.41 2.25
N CYS A 81 2.56 4.76 1.36
CA CYS A 81 1.10 4.93 1.23
C CYS A 81 0.42 3.58 1.51
N GLU A 82 -0.57 3.59 2.39
CA GLU A 82 -1.35 2.41 2.75
C GLU A 82 -2.78 2.76 3.16
N ASP A 83 -3.62 1.74 3.19
CA ASP A 83 -4.92 1.75 3.82
C ASP A 83 -5.05 0.48 4.67
N ASP A 84 -5.06 0.64 5.99
CA ASP A 84 -5.11 -0.46 6.95
C ASP A 84 -6.48 -1.19 6.99
N ALA A 85 -7.46 -0.69 6.22
CA ALA A 85 -8.70 -1.39 5.95
C ALA A 85 -8.63 -2.32 4.74
N GLN A 86 -7.52 -2.31 3.99
CA GLN A 86 -7.28 -3.28 2.91
C GLN A 86 -6.85 -4.64 3.45
N PRO A 87 -6.93 -5.70 2.62
CA PRO A 87 -6.48 -7.02 3.03
C PRO A 87 -5.04 -6.99 3.57
N PRO A 88 -4.79 -7.66 4.70
CA PRO A 88 -3.46 -7.71 5.30
C PRO A 88 -2.48 -8.47 4.39
N PRO A 89 -1.18 -8.46 4.70
CA PRO A 89 -0.21 -9.29 4.02
C PRO A 89 -0.64 -10.76 4.04
N PHE A 90 -0.33 -11.51 2.99
CA PHE A 90 -0.65 -12.94 2.91
C PHE A 90 -0.03 -13.75 4.07
N PHE A 91 1.10 -13.29 4.61
CA PHE A 91 1.77 -13.89 5.76
C PHE A 91 2.48 -12.82 6.59
N GLY A 92 2.83 -13.16 7.83
CA GLY A 92 3.53 -12.26 8.72
C GLY A 92 2.64 -11.14 9.29
N GLU A 93 3.26 -10.21 9.99
CA GLU A 93 2.56 -9.14 10.68
C GLU A 93 2.25 -7.96 9.74
N MET A 94 1.08 -7.36 9.93
CA MET A 94 0.68 -6.13 9.24
C MET A 94 1.59 -4.96 9.67
N PRO A 95 2.11 -4.14 8.73
CA PRO A 95 3.10 -3.13 9.07
C PRO A 95 2.52 -1.82 9.64
N HIS A 96 1.21 -1.59 9.55
CA HIS A 96 0.58 -0.28 9.79
C HIS A 96 1.02 0.42 11.09
N SER A 97 0.78 -0.21 12.25
CA SER A 97 1.13 0.41 13.55
C SER A 97 2.63 0.66 13.66
N TRP A 98 3.45 -0.27 13.17
CA TRP A 98 4.90 -0.13 13.17
C TRP A 98 5.36 1.02 12.27
N LEU A 99 4.82 1.16 11.06
CA LEU A 99 5.14 2.27 10.15
C LEU A 99 4.82 3.62 10.78
N LYS A 100 3.66 3.73 11.45
CA LYS A 100 3.25 4.95 12.14
C LYS A 100 4.22 5.35 13.25
N GLU A 101 4.77 4.39 13.97
CA GLU A 101 5.77 4.62 15.02
C GLU A 101 7.15 4.99 14.46
N GLN A 102 7.51 4.49 13.28
CA GLN A 102 8.82 4.74 12.65
C GLN A 102 8.85 5.97 11.74
N ALA A 103 7.70 6.50 11.33
CA ALA A 103 7.64 7.58 10.35
C ALA A 103 8.08 8.92 10.97
N ASP A 104 8.95 9.65 10.25
CA ASP A 104 9.28 11.05 10.58
C ASP A 104 8.06 11.98 10.49
N TYR A 105 7.10 11.63 9.63
CA TYR A 105 5.84 12.33 9.43
C TYR A 105 4.74 11.35 9.06
N TYR A 106 3.58 11.50 9.71
CA TYR A 106 2.38 10.70 9.45
C TYR A 106 1.20 11.63 9.19
N GLU A 107 0.47 11.37 8.11
CA GLU A 107 -0.77 12.05 7.77
C GLU A 107 -1.85 11.02 7.42
N GLU A 108 -3.02 11.17 8.03
CA GLU A 108 -4.18 10.33 7.72
C GLU A 108 -5.12 11.08 6.76
N VAL A 109 -5.32 10.54 5.56
CA VAL A 109 -6.18 11.14 4.54
C VAL A 109 -7.61 10.63 4.69
N LEU A 110 -8.48 11.45 5.31
CA LEU A 110 -9.88 11.09 5.59
C LEU A 110 -10.85 11.39 4.43
N THR A 111 -10.38 12.04 3.37
CA THR A 111 -11.22 12.52 2.27
C THR A 111 -11.36 11.45 1.18
N ASP A 112 -12.57 10.89 1.02
CA ASP A 112 -12.90 9.98 -0.08
C ASP A 112 -13.40 10.74 -1.31
N TYR A 113 -12.48 11.04 -2.24
CA TYR A 113 -12.82 11.64 -3.53
C TYR A 113 -13.53 10.68 -4.50
N ARG A 114 -13.53 9.36 -4.24
CA ARG A 114 -14.18 8.36 -5.11
C ARG A 114 -15.68 8.29 -4.86
N ALA A 115 -16.13 8.48 -3.62
CA ALA A 115 -17.55 8.52 -3.30
C ALA A 115 -18.16 9.88 -3.66
N LYS A 116 -19.02 9.90 -4.68
CA LYS A 116 -19.64 11.13 -5.21
C LYS A 116 -20.82 11.67 -4.40
N CYS A 117 -21.32 10.93 -3.40
CA CYS A 117 -22.44 11.38 -2.56
C CYS A 117 -22.14 11.20 -1.06
N PRO A 118 -22.65 12.11 -0.19
CA PRO A 118 -22.40 12.05 1.25
C PRO A 118 -22.84 10.74 1.91
N ARG A 119 -23.99 10.19 1.49
CA ARG A 119 -24.50 8.91 2.03
C ARG A 119 -23.54 7.75 1.79
N LEU A 120 -22.90 7.68 0.61
CA LEU A 120 -21.91 6.65 0.30
C LEU A 120 -20.61 6.88 1.06
N GLN A 121 -20.19 8.14 1.25
CA GLN A 121 -19.02 8.48 2.06
C GLN A 121 -19.21 8.01 3.51
N GLU A 122 -20.37 8.29 4.12
CA GLU A 122 -20.70 7.84 5.47
C GLU A 122 -20.78 6.31 5.57
N LEU A 123 -21.41 5.66 4.59
CA LEU A 123 -21.52 4.20 4.56
C LEU A 123 -20.14 3.54 4.52
N LYS A 124 -19.25 3.98 3.61
CA LYS A 124 -17.88 3.46 3.52
C LYS A 124 -17.10 3.67 4.81
N LYS A 125 -17.22 4.85 5.44
CA LYS A 125 -16.59 5.12 6.73
C LYS A 125 -17.06 4.16 7.83
N LYS A 126 -18.37 3.87 7.88
CA LYS A 126 -18.93 2.89 8.84
C LYS A 126 -18.44 1.47 8.59
N MET A 127 -18.26 1.08 7.33
CA MET A 127 -17.80 -0.24 6.93
C MET A 127 -16.29 -0.45 7.11
N ARG A 128 -15.51 0.64 7.09
CA ARG A 128 -14.06 0.60 7.20
C ARG A 128 -13.64 -0.16 8.47
N GLN A 129 -12.69 -1.10 8.32
CA GLN A 129 -12.19 -1.98 9.40
C GLN A 129 -13.23 -2.90 10.05
N GLN A 130 -14.47 -2.97 9.54
CA GLN A 130 -15.46 -3.93 9.99
C GLN A 130 -15.21 -5.30 9.35
N ASN A 131 -15.66 -6.37 10.01
CA ASN A 131 -15.61 -7.70 9.42
C ASN A 131 -16.59 -7.83 8.25
N ASN A 132 -16.35 -8.82 7.38
CA ASN A 132 -17.13 -9.05 6.16
C ASN A 132 -18.64 -9.18 6.41
N ARG A 133 -19.06 -9.73 7.56
CA ARG A 133 -20.48 -9.89 7.90
C ARG A 133 -21.13 -8.53 8.15
N VAL A 134 -20.53 -7.72 9.02
CA VAL A 134 -21.02 -6.38 9.32
C VAL A 134 -20.99 -5.49 8.08
N GLN A 135 -19.95 -5.58 7.26
CA GLN A 135 -19.90 -4.89 5.98
C GLN A 135 -21.06 -5.32 5.07
N SER A 136 -21.32 -6.62 4.93
CA SER A 136 -22.42 -7.13 4.13
C SER A 136 -23.78 -6.63 4.63
N ASP A 137 -24.03 -6.67 5.94
CA ASP A 137 -25.30 -6.24 6.54
C ASP A 137 -25.54 -4.74 6.27
N LEU A 138 -24.55 -3.89 6.53
CA LEU A 138 -24.60 -2.46 6.25
C LEU A 138 -24.81 -2.15 4.76
N PHE A 139 -24.22 -2.95 3.87
CA PHE A 139 -24.42 -2.78 2.43
C PHE A 139 -25.87 -3.08 2.04
N CYS A 140 -26.41 -4.20 2.53
CA CYS A 140 -27.78 -4.62 2.28
C CYS A 140 -28.81 -3.59 2.78
N GLU A 141 -28.62 -3.03 3.98
CA GLU A 141 -29.48 -1.97 4.52
C GLU A 141 -29.44 -0.68 3.69
N ALA A 142 -28.30 -0.37 3.09
CA ALA A 142 -28.12 0.85 2.31
C ALA A 142 -28.66 0.74 0.88
N LEU A 143 -28.76 -0.47 0.33
CA LEU A 143 -29.36 -0.69 -0.99
C LEU A 143 -30.84 -0.32 -0.94
N PRO A 144 -31.36 0.39 -1.97
CA PRO A 144 -32.79 0.62 -2.06
C PRO A 144 -33.48 -0.74 -2.12
N VAL A 145 -34.39 -1.00 -1.18
CA VAL A 145 -35.30 -2.14 -1.26
C VAL A 145 -36.13 -1.90 -2.51
N THR A 146 -35.82 -2.60 -3.60
CA THR A 146 -36.77 -2.76 -4.69
C THR A 146 -37.95 -3.54 -4.11
N GLU A 147 -38.99 -2.84 -3.68
CA GLU A 147 -40.31 -3.43 -3.51
C GLU A 147 -40.66 -4.13 -4.83
N LYS A 148 -40.94 -5.43 -4.75
CA LYS A 148 -41.44 -6.22 -5.88
C LYS A 148 -42.90 -5.90 -6.13
#